data_AF-A0A952U5I5-F1
#
_entry.id   AF-A0A952U5I5-F1
#
_cell.length_a   1.000
_cell.length_b   1.000
_cell.length_c   1.000
_cell.angle_alpha   90.00
_cell.angle_beta   90.00
_cell.angle_gamma   90.00
#
_symmetry.space_group_name_H-M   'P 1'
#
loop_
_entity.id
_entity.type
_entity.pdbx_description
1 polymer ?
#
loop_
_entity_poly.entity_id
_entity_poly.type
_entity_poly.pdbx_seq_one_letter_code
_entity_poly.pdbx_strand_id
1 'polypeptide(L)'
;MGTEYFELTPNGPARIAVEWVDDYRGIEVYLDRKHLASIPNRIAFQRGQMIQLPDGNALAIRLKRVGIGYNEVQAAINGRRLKVTARQRRRREAYQAIWVVAGITLFVGLVSLGTPRSSGLETTIYLGAALTFFILGQLVRNRSQGALSIAIVLYGLDTLLAVVVILNTKNPSFVPLIMHTLFLIPMVRAYGKLGEDDWFSRGIASSAISTTPIDQRLHIDLQLDSPASALSPASASSSTRPATIDPLTCEKLSLAIRLYRIGSNKPEARKLLKEVLQQYPKWAEAWYAVAYMVDDPDERQKVLDRVLQLDPNHPGASKIRLKQTMGKAFMDEFRVPADAISVGGNVNTLQQQAADAIKAGNSAQARLMLRRAITIDPNNADTWFVASFLTNDSAVRHEILRQALKCDPAHEMVQQAFGKLDDKEQLFPDLDSPTWEPRQ
;
A
#
# COMPACT_ATOMS: atom_id res chain seq x y z
N MET A 1 11.37 0.40 22.30
CA MET A 1 9.96 0.86 22.29
C MET A 1 9.11 -0.12 21.50
N GLY A 2 8.08 -0.68 22.12
CA GLY A 2 7.06 -1.51 21.47
C GLY A 2 5.87 -0.68 21.03
N THR A 3 5.18 -1.14 19.99
CA THR A 3 3.95 -0.53 19.46
C THR A 3 3.09 -1.66 18.92
N GLU A 4 1.81 -1.71 19.26
CA GLU A 4 0.80 -2.57 18.66
C GLU A 4 -0.30 -1.75 18.00
N TYR A 5 -0.64 -2.13 16.77
CA TYR A 5 -1.66 -1.46 15.97
C TYR A 5 -2.92 -2.32 15.84
N PHE A 6 -4.09 -1.70 15.99
CA PHE A 6 -5.39 -2.37 15.93
C PHE A 6 -6.31 -1.73 14.89
N GLU A 7 -7.01 -2.57 14.16
CA GLU A 7 -8.04 -2.18 13.19
C GLU A 7 -9.39 -2.01 13.91
N LEU A 8 -10.05 -0.86 13.73
CA LEU A 8 -11.38 -0.60 14.31
C LEU A 8 -12.47 -1.42 13.61
N THR A 9 -12.35 -1.54 12.29
CA THR A 9 -13.22 -2.32 11.43
C THR A 9 -12.45 -3.48 10.81
N PRO A 10 -13.07 -4.64 10.54
CA PRO A 10 -12.39 -5.75 9.87
C PRO A 10 -11.82 -5.30 8.52
N ASN A 11 -10.51 -5.47 8.31
CA ASN A 11 -9.78 -5.05 7.11
C ASN A 11 -9.71 -3.52 6.89
N GLY A 12 -10.08 -2.73 7.89
CA GLY A 12 -9.91 -1.28 7.86
C GLY A 12 -8.47 -0.85 8.15
N PRO A 13 -8.15 0.43 7.97
CA PRO A 13 -6.86 0.96 8.41
C PRO A 13 -6.70 0.79 9.92
N ALA A 14 -5.47 0.56 10.37
CA ALA A 14 -5.17 0.53 11.78
C ALA A 14 -5.24 1.95 12.36
N ARG A 15 -6.18 2.17 13.27
CA ARG A 15 -6.48 3.50 13.83
C ARG A 15 -6.06 3.63 15.29
N ILE A 16 -6.00 2.53 16.03
CA ILE A 16 -5.52 2.52 17.41
C ILE A 16 -4.07 2.08 17.43
N ALA A 17 -3.22 2.85 18.09
CA ALA A 17 -1.84 2.47 18.41
C ALA A 17 -1.66 2.42 19.92
N VAL A 18 -1.06 1.34 20.42
CA VAL A 18 -0.66 1.20 21.81
C VAL A 18 0.85 1.14 21.84
N GLU A 19 1.48 2.15 22.41
CA GLU A 19 2.93 2.30 22.51
C GLU A 19 3.41 2.03 23.93
N TRP A 20 4.61 1.48 24.08
CA TRP A 20 5.21 1.26 25.39
C TRP A 20 6.74 1.17 25.33
N VAL A 21 7.37 1.35 26.47
CA VAL A 21 8.81 1.21 26.66
C VAL A 21 9.10 -0.11 27.40
N ASP A 22 10.04 -0.90 26.86
CA ASP A 22 10.53 -2.17 27.43
C ASP A 22 9.43 -3.14 27.92
N ASP A 23 9.46 -3.54 29.20
CA ASP A 23 8.51 -4.43 29.87
C ASP A 23 7.18 -3.72 30.19
N TYR A 24 6.59 -3.09 29.18
CA TYR A 24 5.29 -2.42 29.27
C TYR A 24 5.25 -1.27 30.29
N ARG A 25 6.30 -0.43 30.31
CA ARG A 25 6.35 0.84 31.07
C ARG A 25 5.95 2.00 30.16
N GLY A 26 5.32 3.04 30.74
CA GLY A 26 4.91 4.24 30.00
C GLY A 26 4.02 3.88 28.81
N ILE A 27 2.92 3.18 29.06
CA ILE A 27 2.04 2.72 27.98
C ILE A 27 1.15 3.89 27.58
N GLU A 28 1.17 4.23 26.31
CA GLU A 28 0.40 5.32 25.75
C GLU A 28 -0.52 4.79 24.66
N VAL A 29 -1.75 5.28 24.65
CA VAL A 29 -2.81 4.83 23.75
C VAL A 29 -3.18 6.00 22.86
N TYR A 30 -3.15 5.76 21.56
CA TYR A 30 -3.45 6.74 20.53
C TYR A 30 -4.60 6.26 19.65
N LEU A 31 -5.44 7.19 19.20
CA LEU A 31 -6.42 7.00 18.13
C LEU A 31 -6.15 8.03 17.05
N ASP A 32 -5.85 7.57 15.83
CA ASP A 32 -5.50 8.43 14.70
C ASP A 32 -4.40 9.45 15.06
N ARG A 33 -3.38 8.99 15.81
CA ARG A 33 -2.27 9.78 16.35
C ARG A 33 -2.65 10.78 17.46
N LYS A 34 -3.93 10.89 17.83
CA LYS A 34 -4.35 11.67 18.99
C LYS A 34 -4.18 10.84 20.26
N HIS A 35 -3.45 11.37 21.23
CA HIS A 35 -3.29 10.73 22.54
C HIS A 35 -4.66 10.60 23.24
N LEU A 36 -5.02 9.39 23.63
CA LEU A 36 -6.26 9.08 24.34
C LEU A 36 -6.04 8.88 25.84
N ALA A 37 -5.05 8.07 26.22
CA ALA A 37 -4.81 7.74 27.61
C ALA A 37 -3.38 7.23 27.84
N SER A 38 -2.89 7.40 29.07
CA SER A 38 -1.66 6.79 29.57
C SER A 38 -1.99 5.76 30.65
N ILE A 39 -1.38 4.58 30.55
CA ILE A 39 -1.51 3.50 31.53
C ILE A 39 -0.21 3.46 32.35
N PRO A 40 -0.26 3.72 33.66
CA PRO A 40 0.92 4.07 34.44
C PRO A 40 1.90 2.91 34.60
N ASN A 41 1.42 1.67 34.66
CA ASN A 41 2.27 0.50 34.89
C ASN A 41 1.67 -0.78 34.32
N ARG A 42 2.53 -1.79 34.21
CA ARG A 42 2.20 -3.13 33.72
C ARG A 42 1.04 -3.81 34.49
N ILE A 43 0.91 -3.56 35.80
CA ILE A 43 -0.15 -4.17 36.62
C ILE A 43 -1.52 -3.58 36.24
N ALA A 44 -1.61 -2.26 36.10
CA ALA A 44 -2.80 -1.59 35.58
C ALA A 44 -3.15 -2.09 34.18
N PHE A 45 -2.12 -2.30 33.33
CA PHE A 45 -2.33 -2.84 31.99
C PHE A 45 -2.84 -4.28 31.98
N GLN A 46 -2.36 -5.13 32.89
CA GLN A 46 -2.85 -6.52 33.02
C GLN A 46 -4.29 -6.59 33.53
N ARG A 47 -4.67 -5.70 34.46
CA ARG A 47 -6.07 -5.58 34.93
C ARG A 47 -7.01 -5.13 33.81
N GLY A 48 -6.47 -4.38 32.85
CA GLY A 48 -7.21 -3.80 31.75
C GLY A 48 -7.75 -2.43 32.12
N GLN A 49 -7.72 -1.52 31.15
CA GLN A 49 -8.24 -0.16 31.29
C GLN A 49 -9.32 0.08 30.25
N MET A 50 -10.42 0.68 30.70
CA MET A 50 -11.50 1.15 29.86
C MET A 50 -11.26 2.62 29.52
N ILE A 51 -11.19 2.94 28.23
CA ILE A 51 -10.96 4.28 27.72
C ILE A 51 -12.19 4.65 26.90
N GLN A 52 -12.84 5.76 27.23
CA GLN A 52 -13.96 6.27 26.44
C GLN A 52 -13.44 6.91 25.16
N LEU A 53 -13.95 6.44 24.03
CA LEU A 53 -13.65 7.00 22.71
C LEU A 53 -14.55 8.22 22.43
N PRO A 54 -14.16 9.12 21.51
CA PRO A 54 -14.95 10.31 21.17
C PRO A 54 -16.35 10.01 20.62
N ASP A 55 -16.56 8.81 20.07
CA ASP A 55 -17.83 8.31 19.56
C ASP A 55 -18.73 7.69 20.65
N GLY A 56 -18.31 7.76 21.92
CA GLY A 56 -19.02 7.20 23.07
C GLY A 56 -18.79 5.70 23.29
N ASN A 57 -18.02 5.04 22.42
CA ASN A 57 -17.70 3.63 22.59
C ASN A 57 -16.60 3.43 23.65
N ALA A 58 -16.65 2.29 24.35
CA ALA A 58 -15.64 1.97 25.35
C ALA A 58 -14.55 1.05 24.77
N LEU A 59 -13.32 1.54 24.72
CA LEU A 59 -12.12 0.79 24.34
C LEU A 59 -11.49 0.15 25.57
N ALA A 60 -11.61 -1.18 25.68
CA ALA A 60 -10.92 -1.98 26.67
C ALA A 60 -9.55 -2.38 26.15
N ILE A 61 -8.47 -1.99 26.84
CA ILE A 61 -7.11 -2.45 26.51
C ILE A 61 -6.52 -3.18 27.70
N ARG A 62 -6.00 -4.38 27.46
CA ARG A 62 -5.39 -5.20 28.51
C ARG A 62 -4.20 -6.00 28.01
N LEU A 63 -3.32 -6.35 28.92
CA LEU A 63 -2.18 -7.22 28.67
C LEU A 63 -2.51 -8.66 29.09
N LYS A 64 -2.69 -9.57 28.13
CA LYS A 64 -2.98 -10.99 28.39
C LYS A 64 -1.73 -11.84 28.22
N ARG A 65 -1.47 -12.78 29.14
CA ARG A 65 -0.42 -13.78 28.97
C ARG A 65 -0.88 -14.85 27.97
N VAL A 66 -0.09 -15.06 26.91
CA VAL A 66 -0.37 -16.05 25.86
C VAL A 66 0.80 -17.04 25.83
N GLY A 67 0.79 -18.00 26.75
CA GLY A 67 1.84 -19.01 26.87
C GLY A 67 3.04 -18.60 27.73
N ILE A 68 4.13 -19.37 27.62
CA ILE A 68 5.32 -19.24 28.46
C ILE A 68 6.16 -18.05 27.98
N GLY A 69 6.21 -17.00 28.78
CA GLY A 69 7.07 -15.83 28.54
C GLY A 69 6.52 -14.76 27.60
N TYR A 70 5.28 -14.89 27.10
CA TYR A 70 4.71 -13.92 26.17
C TYR A 70 3.47 -13.23 26.73
N ASN A 71 3.45 -11.91 26.57
CA ASN A 71 2.28 -11.10 26.80
C ASN A 71 1.80 -10.52 25.45
N GLU A 72 0.48 -10.47 25.26
CA GLU A 72 -0.18 -9.94 24.09
C GLU A 72 -1.07 -8.77 24.52
N VAL A 73 -0.97 -7.63 23.82
CA VAL A 73 -1.90 -6.54 24.03
C VAL A 73 -3.21 -6.91 23.34
N GLN A 74 -4.30 -6.89 24.09
CA GLN A 74 -5.63 -7.12 23.58
C GLN A 74 -6.42 -5.84 23.70
N ALA A 75 -6.89 -5.34 22.56
CA ALA A 75 -7.86 -4.27 22.48
C ALA A 75 -9.24 -4.84 22.14
N ALA A 76 -10.29 -4.31 22.76
CA ALA A 76 -11.67 -4.64 22.45
C ALA A 76 -12.55 -3.40 22.54
N ILE A 77 -13.47 -3.22 21.59
CA ILE A 77 -14.46 -2.14 21.61
C ILE A 77 -15.80 -2.75 21.94
N ASN A 78 -16.44 -2.26 23.01
CA ASN A 78 -17.72 -2.76 23.49
C ASN A 78 -17.72 -4.29 23.65
N GLY A 79 -16.62 -4.84 24.18
CA GLY A 79 -16.42 -6.29 24.37
C GLY A 79 -15.99 -7.07 23.11
N ARG A 80 -16.06 -6.49 21.92
CA ARG A 80 -15.61 -7.15 20.67
C ARG A 80 -14.11 -6.95 20.47
N ARG A 81 -13.35 -8.04 20.40
CA ARG A 81 -11.90 -8.00 20.20
C ARG A 81 -11.54 -7.40 18.85
N LEU A 82 -10.64 -6.42 18.87
CA LEU A 82 -10.03 -5.87 17.67
C LEU A 82 -8.96 -6.81 17.15
N LYS A 83 -8.80 -6.85 15.83
CA LYS A 83 -7.72 -7.60 15.20
C LYS A 83 -6.44 -6.76 15.20
N VAL A 84 -5.34 -7.38 15.62
CA VAL A 84 -4.00 -6.83 15.40
C VAL A 84 -3.74 -6.82 13.90
N THR A 85 -3.14 -5.74 13.39
CA THR A 85 -2.84 -5.61 11.96
C THR A 85 -2.04 -6.80 11.44
N ALA A 86 -2.39 -7.30 10.25
CA ALA A 86 -1.75 -8.46 9.63
C ALA A 86 -0.22 -8.34 9.52
N ARG A 87 0.31 -7.12 9.39
CA ARG A 87 1.76 -6.81 9.37
C ARG A 87 2.47 -7.27 10.64
N GLN A 88 1.89 -6.99 11.80
CA GLN A 88 2.52 -7.25 13.09
C GLN A 88 2.43 -8.73 13.47
N ARG A 89 1.30 -9.37 13.16
CA ARG A 89 1.15 -10.83 13.30
C ARG A 89 2.20 -11.57 12.47
N ARG A 90 2.40 -11.21 11.20
CA ARG A 90 3.38 -11.84 10.32
C ARG A 90 4.82 -11.65 10.81
N ARG A 91 5.17 -10.46 11.30
CA ARG A 91 6.49 -10.23 11.92
C ARG A 91 6.68 -11.09 13.17
N ARG A 92 5.61 -11.27 13.97
CA ARG A 92 5.63 -12.16 15.13
C ARG A 92 5.90 -13.61 14.72
N GLU A 93 5.22 -14.08 13.69
CA GLU A 93 5.41 -15.43 13.12
C GLU A 93 6.86 -15.62 12.61
N ALA A 94 7.44 -14.60 11.95
CA ALA A 94 8.82 -14.67 11.44
C ALA A 94 9.88 -14.78 12.54
N TYR A 95 9.82 -13.93 13.57
CA TYR A 95 10.82 -14.02 14.65
C TYR A 95 10.66 -15.36 15.40
N GLN A 96 9.43 -15.85 15.59
CA GLN A 96 9.20 -17.13 16.24
C GLN A 96 9.83 -18.27 15.44
N ALA A 97 9.66 -18.27 14.11
CA ALA A 97 10.32 -19.25 13.25
C ALA A 97 11.85 -19.20 13.42
N ILE A 98 12.46 -18.01 13.44
CA ILE A 98 13.92 -17.86 13.61
C ILE A 98 14.39 -18.38 14.97
N TRP A 99 13.65 -18.08 16.04
CA TRP A 99 13.98 -18.58 17.39
C TRP A 99 13.85 -20.09 17.51
N VAL A 100 12.83 -20.67 16.88
CA VAL A 100 12.67 -22.13 16.84
C VAL A 100 13.83 -22.77 16.08
N VAL A 101 14.21 -22.21 14.92
CA VAL A 101 15.39 -22.66 14.18
C VAL A 101 16.64 -22.59 15.06
N ALA A 102 16.91 -21.44 15.69
CA ALA A 102 18.04 -21.29 16.61
C ALA A 102 18.04 -22.34 17.75
N GLY A 103 16.87 -22.59 18.35
CA GLY A 103 16.72 -23.57 19.43
C GLY A 103 16.95 -25.00 18.97
N ILE A 104 16.44 -25.39 17.80
CA ILE A 104 16.66 -26.72 17.23
C ILE A 104 18.14 -26.90 16.86
N THR A 105 18.76 -25.91 16.21
CA THR A 105 20.19 -25.96 15.85
C THR A 105 21.07 -26.05 17.10
N LEU A 106 20.74 -25.31 18.17
CA LEU A 106 21.42 -25.41 19.45
C LEU A 106 21.30 -26.81 20.05
N PHE A 107 20.09 -27.37 20.04
CA PHE A 107 19.83 -28.71 20.56
C PHE A 107 20.62 -29.78 19.80
N VAL A 108 20.65 -29.72 18.47
CA VAL A 108 21.46 -30.62 17.63
C VAL A 108 22.95 -30.49 17.95
N GLY A 109 23.45 -29.25 18.10
CA GLY A 109 24.83 -29.01 18.52
C GLY A 109 25.16 -29.60 19.90
N LEU A 110 24.24 -29.50 20.86
CA LEU A 110 24.41 -30.09 22.20
C LEU A 110 24.38 -31.62 22.17
N VAL A 111 23.46 -32.22 21.40
CA VAL A 111 23.41 -33.69 21.24
C VAL A 111 24.69 -34.20 20.57
N SER A 112 25.23 -33.45 19.60
CA SER A 112 26.49 -33.76 18.91
C SER A 112 27.69 -33.83 19.87
N LEU A 113 27.71 -33.08 20.98
CA LEU A 113 28.75 -33.18 22.00
C LEU A 113 28.78 -34.55 22.70
N GLY A 114 27.62 -35.21 22.81
CA GLY A 114 27.49 -36.50 23.48
C GLY A 114 27.80 -37.70 22.58
N THR A 115 27.95 -37.49 21.26
CA THR A 115 28.19 -38.56 20.30
C THR A 115 29.68 -38.72 20.03
N PRO A 116 30.31 -39.89 20.29
CA PRO A 116 31.76 -40.09 20.14
C PRO A 116 32.28 -40.05 18.69
N ARG A 117 31.38 -39.87 17.72
CA ARG A 117 31.67 -39.87 16.28
C ARG A 117 31.66 -38.49 15.64
N SER A 118 31.20 -37.45 16.36
CA SER A 118 31.18 -36.09 15.81
C SER A 118 32.60 -35.55 15.76
N SER A 119 32.97 -34.96 14.62
CA SER A 119 34.17 -34.15 14.59
C SER A 119 33.90 -32.88 15.38
N GLY A 120 34.85 -32.41 16.21
CA GLY A 120 34.66 -31.17 16.98
C GLY A 120 34.31 -29.95 16.11
N LEU A 121 34.66 -30.01 14.81
CA LEU A 121 34.33 -28.99 13.81
C LEU A 121 32.82 -28.92 13.53
N GLU A 122 32.13 -30.06 13.38
CA GLU A 122 30.68 -30.09 13.17
C GLU A 122 29.93 -29.45 14.34
N THR A 123 30.30 -29.83 15.57
CA THR A 123 29.68 -29.26 16.77
C THR A 123 29.89 -27.75 16.85
N THR A 124 31.10 -27.28 16.50
CA THR A 124 31.42 -25.84 16.48
C THR A 124 30.55 -25.08 15.47
N ILE A 125 30.32 -25.66 14.28
CA ILE A 125 29.47 -25.07 13.25
C ILE A 125 28.02 -24.96 13.74
N TYR A 126 27.44 -26.02 14.32
CA TYR A 126 26.06 -25.98 14.81
C TYR A 126 25.87 -24.96 15.94
N LEU A 127 26.80 -24.90 16.90
CA LEU A 127 26.75 -23.92 17.98
C LEU A 127 26.91 -22.48 17.46
N GLY A 128 27.80 -22.26 16.49
CA GLY A 128 27.98 -20.95 15.85
C GLY A 128 26.75 -20.51 15.05
N ALA A 129 26.13 -21.43 14.30
CA ALA A 129 24.90 -21.16 13.57
C ALA A 129 23.73 -20.84 14.51
N ALA A 130 23.59 -21.60 15.60
CA ALA A 130 22.56 -21.35 16.61
C ALA A 130 22.69 -19.94 17.23
N LEU A 131 23.92 -19.55 17.61
CA LEU A 131 24.19 -18.21 18.12
C LEU A 131 23.86 -17.12 17.09
N THR A 132 24.23 -17.35 15.83
CA THR A 132 23.95 -16.43 14.73
C THR A 132 22.43 -16.21 14.55
N PHE A 133 21.65 -17.29 14.50
CA PHE A 133 20.19 -17.18 14.41
C PHE A 133 19.55 -16.58 15.66
N PHE A 134 20.13 -16.78 16.85
CA PHE A 134 19.66 -16.13 18.08
C PHE A 134 19.83 -14.60 18.01
N ILE A 135 21.01 -14.14 17.57
CA ILE A 135 21.29 -12.71 17.37
C ILE A 135 20.35 -12.13 16.31
N LEU A 136 20.20 -12.80 15.16
CA LEU A 136 19.29 -12.36 14.10
C LEU A 136 17.83 -12.34 14.58
N GLY A 137 17.39 -13.34 15.33
CA GLY A 137 16.05 -13.39 15.92
C GLY A 137 15.79 -12.23 16.88
N GLN A 138 16.80 -11.84 17.66
CA GLN A 138 16.72 -10.68 18.55
C GLN A 138 16.72 -9.35 17.77
N LEU A 139 17.48 -9.23 16.68
CA LEU A 139 17.47 -8.06 15.81
C LEU A 139 16.14 -7.91 15.05
N VAL A 140 15.55 -9.01 14.60
CA VAL A 140 14.24 -9.04 13.95
C VAL A 140 13.14 -8.63 14.94
N ARG A 141 13.24 -9.07 16.21
CA ARG A 141 12.38 -8.60 17.30
C ARG A 141 12.48 -7.08 17.49
N ASN A 142 13.68 -6.52 17.36
CA ASN A 142 13.95 -5.08 17.38
C ASN A 142 13.60 -4.35 16.07
N ARG A 143 12.74 -4.95 15.23
CA ARG A 143 12.20 -4.38 13.98
C ARG A 143 13.21 -4.20 12.84
N SER A 144 14.37 -4.88 12.88
CA SER A 144 15.32 -4.82 11.77
C SER A 144 14.87 -5.67 10.57
N GLN A 145 14.54 -5.00 9.45
CA GLN A 145 14.23 -5.68 8.18
C GLN A 145 15.48 -6.31 7.54
N GLY A 146 16.65 -5.66 7.71
CA GLY A 146 17.92 -6.19 7.21
C GLY A 146 18.25 -7.54 7.87
N ALA A 147 18.06 -7.66 9.18
CA ALA A 147 18.27 -8.91 9.90
C ALA A 147 17.35 -10.03 9.41
N LEU A 148 16.09 -9.74 9.09
CA LEU A 148 15.17 -10.73 8.52
C LEU A 148 15.65 -11.20 7.14
N SER A 149 16.13 -10.26 6.31
CA SER A 149 16.66 -10.57 4.98
C SER A 149 17.88 -11.49 5.07
N ILE A 150 18.82 -11.15 5.95
CA ILE A 150 20.04 -11.94 6.21
C ILE A 150 19.67 -13.34 6.72
N ALA A 151 18.72 -13.44 7.66
CA ALA A 151 18.25 -14.72 8.17
C ALA A 151 17.64 -15.61 7.07
N ILE A 152 16.83 -15.03 6.18
CA ILE A 152 16.23 -15.76 5.05
C ILE A 152 17.31 -16.24 4.08
N VAL A 153 18.29 -15.40 3.74
CA VAL A 153 19.38 -15.76 2.82
C VAL A 153 20.24 -16.87 3.41
N LEU A 154 20.66 -16.73 4.68
CA LEU A 154 21.47 -17.74 5.36
C LEU A 154 20.73 -19.07 5.46
N TYR A 155 19.46 -19.04 5.86
CA TYR A 155 18.65 -20.26 5.99
C TYR A 155 18.33 -20.90 4.62
N GLY A 156 18.13 -20.08 3.59
CA GLY A 156 17.97 -20.55 2.22
C GLY A 156 19.23 -21.23 1.69
N LEU A 157 20.41 -20.67 1.96
CA LEU A 157 21.70 -21.27 1.59
C LEU A 157 21.93 -22.60 2.33
N ASP A 158 21.62 -22.66 3.62
CA ASP A 158 21.68 -23.89 4.42
C ASP A 158 20.75 -24.98 3.85
N THR A 159 19.54 -24.58 3.43
CA THR A 159 18.59 -25.48 2.76
C THR A 159 19.16 -26.02 1.45
N LEU A 160 19.83 -25.20 0.65
CA LEU A 160 20.47 -25.65 -0.60
C LEU A 160 21.62 -26.63 -0.33
N LEU A 161 22.46 -26.36 0.68
CA LEU A 161 23.52 -27.28 1.10
C LEU A 161 22.94 -28.61 1.54
N ALA A 162 21.85 -28.61 2.32
CA ALA A 162 21.16 -29.82 2.73
C ALA A 162 20.67 -30.64 1.53
N VAL A 163 20.13 -29.99 0.50
CA VAL A 163 19.73 -30.68 -0.75
C VAL A 163 20.93 -31.36 -1.41
N VAL A 164 22.06 -30.66 -1.55
CA VAL A 164 23.28 -31.23 -2.15
C VAL A 164 23.79 -32.45 -1.37
N VAL A 165 23.78 -32.38 -0.04
CA VAL A 165 24.15 -33.51 0.83
C VAL A 165 23.21 -34.69 0.64
N ILE A 166 21.90 -34.45 0.61
CA ILE A 166 20.88 -35.49 0.40
C ILE A 166 21.11 -36.20 -0.95
N LEU A 167 21.34 -35.45 -2.02
CA LEU A 167 21.57 -36.00 -3.37
C LEU A 167 22.83 -36.88 -3.46
N ASN A 168 23.82 -36.62 -2.61
CA ASN A 168 25.08 -37.38 -2.59
C ASN A 168 25.02 -38.61 -1.65
N THR A 169 23.97 -38.77 -0.86
CA THR A 169 23.83 -39.90 0.07
C THR A 169 23.16 -41.10 -0.62
N LYS A 170 23.67 -42.32 -0.38
CA LYS A 170 23.10 -43.56 -0.98
C LYS A 170 21.65 -43.82 -0.57
N ASN A 171 21.24 -43.34 0.61
CA ASN A 171 19.88 -43.48 1.16
C ASN A 171 19.39 -42.10 1.62
N PRO A 172 18.81 -41.29 0.72
CA PRO A 172 18.39 -39.93 1.05
C PRO A 172 17.24 -39.94 2.06
N SER A 173 17.42 -39.23 3.18
CA SER A 173 16.32 -38.87 4.07
C SER A 173 15.78 -37.49 3.69
N PHE A 174 14.48 -37.41 3.41
CA PHE A 174 13.81 -36.13 3.09
C PHE A 174 13.35 -35.36 4.32
N VAL A 175 13.42 -35.95 5.52
CA VAL A 175 12.96 -35.31 6.77
C VAL A 175 13.62 -33.94 6.99
N PRO A 176 14.95 -33.77 6.82
CA PRO A 176 15.58 -32.46 6.96
C PRO A 176 15.00 -31.44 5.97
N LEU A 177 14.79 -31.82 4.70
CA LEU A 177 14.27 -30.92 3.67
C LEU A 177 12.86 -30.42 3.99
N ILE A 178 11.99 -31.30 4.48
CA ILE A 178 10.63 -30.94 4.91
C ILE A 178 10.68 -29.92 6.04
N MET A 179 11.54 -30.14 7.04
CA MET A 179 11.70 -29.21 8.16
C MET A 179 12.20 -27.85 7.69
N HIS A 180 13.20 -27.80 6.80
CA HIS A 180 13.71 -26.54 6.24
C HIS A 180 12.63 -25.77 5.48
N THR A 181 11.87 -26.47 4.65
CA THR A 181 10.77 -25.88 3.89
C THR A 181 9.70 -25.29 4.82
N LEU A 182 9.34 -26.02 5.88
CA LEU A 182 8.32 -25.61 6.84
C LEU A 182 8.69 -24.32 7.60
N PHE A 183 9.98 -24.12 7.93
CA PHE A 183 10.44 -22.89 8.59
C PHE A 183 10.74 -21.74 7.62
N LEU A 184 11.11 -22.02 6.37
CA LEU A 184 11.40 -20.99 5.37
C LEU A 184 10.12 -20.25 4.93
N ILE A 185 9.01 -20.97 4.76
CA ILE A 185 7.72 -20.39 4.32
C ILE A 185 7.26 -19.20 5.18
N PRO A 186 7.15 -19.29 6.52
CA PRO A 186 6.72 -18.15 7.34
C PRO A 186 7.69 -16.98 7.29
N MET A 187 9.00 -17.23 7.16
CA MET A 187 10.00 -16.15 7.04
C MET A 187 9.84 -15.38 5.72
N VAL A 188 9.72 -16.09 4.59
CA VAL A 188 9.54 -15.47 3.26
C VAL A 188 8.20 -14.73 3.17
N ARG A 189 7.12 -15.32 3.69
CA ARG A 189 5.79 -14.67 3.74
C ARG A 189 5.80 -13.38 4.55
N ALA A 190 6.60 -13.32 5.61
CA ALA A 190 6.75 -12.10 6.40
C ALA A 190 7.56 -11.02 5.67
N TYR A 191 8.52 -11.41 4.82
CA TYR A 191 9.36 -10.48 4.08
C TYR A 191 8.62 -9.79 2.92
N GLY A 192 7.93 -10.55 2.07
CA GLY A 192 7.37 -10.05 0.80
C GLY A 192 6.37 -8.89 0.93
N LYS A 193 5.70 -8.73 2.08
CA LYS A 193 4.74 -7.64 2.32
C LYS A 193 5.26 -6.50 3.19
N LEU A 194 6.50 -6.58 3.67
CA LEU A 194 7.12 -5.47 4.40
C LEU A 194 7.64 -4.37 3.45
N GLY A 195 8.01 -4.73 2.22
CA GLY A 195 8.50 -3.78 1.21
C GLY A 195 7.40 -2.95 0.53
N GLU A 196 6.17 -3.45 0.49
CA GLU A 196 5.06 -2.82 -0.22
C GLU A 196 4.50 -1.58 0.51
N ASP A 197 4.57 -1.54 1.85
CA ASP A 197 4.00 -0.47 2.68
C ASP A 197 5.03 0.60 3.13
N ASP A 198 6.34 0.28 3.08
CA ASP A 198 7.39 1.14 3.65
C ASP A 198 7.78 2.31 2.74
N TRP A 199 7.61 2.19 1.42
CA TRP A 199 7.87 3.31 0.50
C TRP A 199 6.79 4.40 0.62
N PHE A 200 5.53 4.02 0.86
CA PHE A 200 4.43 4.96 1.12
C PHE A 200 4.62 5.76 2.42
N SER A 201 5.18 5.12 3.45
CA SER A 201 5.40 5.77 4.76
C SER A 201 6.58 6.74 4.75
N ARG A 202 7.63 6.47 3.95
CA ARG A 202 8.81 7.34 3.83
C ARG A 202 8.57 8.57 2.97
N GLY A 203 7.74 8.48 1.92
CA GLY A 203 7.41 9.62 1.05
C GLY A 203 6.63 10.74 1.74
N ILE A 204 5.93 10.44 2.84
CA ILE A 204 5.15 11.44 3.61
C ILE A 204 5.96 12.02 4.78
N ALA A 205 6.98 11.31 5.26
CA ALA A 205 7.87 11.82 6.31
C ALA A 205 8.94 12.80 5.78
N SER A 206 9.34 12.67 4.51
CA SER A 206 10.37 13.54 3.90
C SER A 206 9.87 14.92 3.47
N SER A 207 8.56 15.15 3.39
CA SER A 207 7.98 16.46 3.03
C SER A 207 7.70 17.38 4.22
N ALA A 208 7.95 16.94 5.46
CA ALA A 208 7.64 17.70 6.67
C ALA A 208 8.86 18.29 7.41
N ILE A 209 10.08 18.13 6.88
CA ILE A 209 11.30 18.69 7.50
C ILE A 209 12.16 19.37 6.43
N SER A 210 11.78 20.59 6.07
CA SER A 210 12.67 21.57 5.44
C SER A 210 12.10 22.98 5.60
N THR A 211 12.02 23.44 6.86
CA THR A 211 11.96 24.88 7.16
C THR A 211 12.99 25.19 8.22
N THR A 212 14.20 25.50 7.79
CA THR A 212 15.07 26.43 8.53
C THR A 212 15.63 27.48 7.56
N PRO A 213 15.81 28.72 8.02
CA PRO A 213 16.12 29.87 7.19
C PRO A 213 17.63 30.03 7.04
N ILE A 214 18.12 30.19 5.80
CA ILE A 214 19.47 30.70 5.55
C ILE A 214 19.33 32.03 4.83
N ASP A 215 19.69 33.06 5.58
CA ASP A 215 19.80 34.44 5.16
C ASP A 215 21.16 34.67 4.48
N GLN A 216 21.15 35.60 3.52
CA GLN A 216 22.28 36.38 2.99
C GLN A 216 23.48 35.68 2.31
N ARG A 217 23.52 35.79 0.97
CA ARG A 217 24.51 36.57 0.18
C ARG A 217 24.56 36.05 -1.26
N LEU A 218 24.04 36.82 -2.21
CA LEU A 218 24.81 37.19 -3.40
C LEU A 218 24.09 38.34 -4.13
N HIS A 219 24.77 39.47 -4.21
CA HIS A 219 24.51 40.55 -5.15
C HIS A 219 24.55 40.04 -6.57
N ILE A 220 23.50 40.30 -7.36
CA ILE A 220 23.65 40.59 -8.78
C ILE A 220 22.74 41.78 -9.07
N ASP A 221 23.38 42.94 -9.27
CA ASP A 221 22.79 44.13 -9.86
C ASP A 221 22.40 43.86 -11.31
N LEU A 222 21.15 44.13 -11.64
CA LEU A 222 20.74 44.48 -13.00
C LEU A 222 19.62 45.53 -12.89
N GLN A 223 20.06 46.78 -12.80
CA GLN A 223 19.27 47.97 -13.03
C GLN A 223 18.70 47.97 -14.46
N LEU A 224 17.38 48.07 -14.57
CA LEU A 224 16.71 48.73 -15.69
C LEU A 224 15.57 49.59 -15.12
N ASP A 225 15.61 50.86 -15.50
CA ASP A 225 14.84 51.98 -14.94
C ASP A 225 13.35 52.04 -15.37
N SER A 226 12.52 52.45 -14.39
CA SER A 226 11.31 53.31 -14.49
C SER A 226 9.96 52.72 -15.00
N PRO A 227 8.79 53.34 -14.67
CA PRO A 227 8.26 53.55 -13.31
C PRO A 227 6.74 53.22 -13.15
N ALA A 228 6.30 53.08 -11.89
CA ALA A 228 4.97 53.38 -11.33
C ALA A 228 3.69 52.81 -11.98
N SER A 229 3.05 51.84 -11.31
CA SER A 229 1.74 51.99 -10.64
C SER A 229 0.94 50.68 -10.56
N ALA A 230 0.38 50.47 -9.37
CA ALA A 230 -0.84 49.72 -9.07
C ALA A 230 -0.81 48.18 -9.17
N LEU A 231 -1.05 47.56 -8.00
CA LEU A 231 -1.96 46.43 -7.71
C LEU A 231 -1.31 45.32 -6.87
N SER A 232 -1.71 45.25 -5.59
CA SER A 232 -1.86 43.97 -4.89
C SER A 232 -2.83 43.07 -5.67
N PRO A 233 -2.64 41.74 -5.64
CA PRO A 233 -3.58 40.89 -4.91
C PRO A 233 -2.87 39.75 -4.15
N ALA A 234 -3.21 39.40 -2.91
CA ALA A 234 -4.44 38.69 -2.53
C ALA A 234 -4.65 37.38 -3.32
N SER A 235 -3.80 36.37 -3.10
CA SER A 235 -4.10 34.96 -3.44
C SER A 235 -4.71 34.27 -2.22
N ALA A 236 -5.93 34.71 -1.88
CA ALA A 236 -6.83 33.95 -1.05
C ALA A 236 -7.36 32.76 -1.87
N SER A 237 -7.26 31.57 -1.28
CA SER A 237 -7.92 30.34 -1.68
C SER A 237 -9.43 30.53 -1.84
N SER A 238 -9.90 30.78 -3.07
CA SER A 238 -11.32 30.74 -3.40
C SER A 238 -11.73 29.29 -3.62
N SER A 239 -12.08 28.57 -2.55
CA SER A 239 -12.94 27.41 -2.69
C SER A 239 -14.30 27.92 -3.17
N THR A 240 -14.76 27.48 -4.34
CA THR A 240 -16.06 27.87 -4.90
C THR A 240 -17.20 27.12 -4.19
N ARG A 241 -17.18 27.11 -2.85
CA ARG A 241 -18.31 26.66 -2.03
C ARG A 241 -19.33 27.80 -2.03
N PRO A 242 -20.61 27.56 -2.37
CA PRO A 242 -21.67 28.54 -2.11
C PRO A 242 -21.54 29.01 -0.67
N ALA A 243 -21.52 30.33 -0.44
CA ALA A 243 -21.20 30.94 0.86
C ALA A 243 -22.12 30.45 2.00
N THR A 244 -23.26 29.87 1.66
CA THR A 244 -24.21 29.23 2.59
C THR A 244 -24.92 28.09 1.87
N ILE A 245 -24.37 26.88 1.92
CA ILE A 245 -25.12 25.67 1.55
C ILE A 245 -25.97 25.27 2.75
N ASP A 246 -27.27 25.13 2.55
CA ASP A 246 -28.20 24.58 3.55
C ASP A 246 -27.72 23.19 4.04
N PRO A 247 -27.59 22.96 5.37
CA PRO A 247 -27.24 21.65 5.93
C PRO A 247 -28.07 20.49 5.37
N LEU A 248 -29.36 20.73 5.08
CA LEU A 248 -30.24 19.73 4.49
C LEU A 248 -29.77 19.30 3.09
N THR A 249 -29.25 20.23 2.27
CA THR A 249 -28.73 19.91 0.93
C THR A 249 -27.43 19.10 1.02
N CYS A 250 -26.56 19.39 2.01
CA CYS A 250 -25.37 18.59 2.29
C CYS A 250 -25.72 17.15 2.69
N GLU A 251 -26.78 17.00 3.51
CA GLU A 251 -27.29 15.68 3.89
C GLU A 251 -27.86 14.93 2.69
N LYS A 252 -28.63 15.60 1.83
CA LYS A 252 -29.13 15.02 0.57
C LYS A 252 -28.01 14.51 -0.34
N LEU A 253 -26.94 15.29 -0.51
CA LEU A 253 -25.78 14.86 -1.30
C LEU A 253 -25.12 13.61 -0.69
N SER A 254 -24.89 13.62 0.62
CA SER A 254 -24.28 12.50 1.34
C SER A 254 -25.15 11.23 1.27
N LEU A 255 -26.48 11.39 1.37
CA LEU A 255 -27.44 10.31 1.23
C LEU A 255 -27.45 9.75 -0.21
N ALA A 256 -27.40 10.62 -1.22
CA ALA A 256 -27.33 10.22 -2.62
C ALA A 256 -26.08 9.36 -2.90
N ILE A 257 -24.90 9.80 -2.44
CA ILE A 257 -23.64 9.05 -2.58
C ILE A 257 -23.77 7.67 -1.90
N ARG A 258 -24.30 7.64 -0.67
CA ARG A 258 -24.48 6.40 0.11
C ARG A 258 -25.43 5.42 -0.58
N LEU A 259 -26.59 5.88 -1.04
CA LEU A 259 -27.57 5.06 -1.75
C LEU A 259 -27.00 4.47 -3.04
N TYR A 260 -26.22 5.25 -3.79
CA TYR A 260 -25.59 4.78 -5.01
C TYR A 260 -24.53 3.70 -4.71
N ARG A 261 -23.70 3.93 -3.69
CA ARG A 261 -22.60 3.02 -3.30
C ARG A 261 -23.10 1.67 -2.79
N ILE A 262 -24.12 1.65 -1.93
CA ILE A 262 -24.71 0.39 -1.43
C ILE A 262 -25.45 -0.34 -2.58
N GLY A 263 -25.75 0.35 -3.68
CA GLY A 263 -26.47 -0.21 -4.82
C GLY A 263 -27.96 -0.43 -4.56
N SER A 264 -28.46 -0.14 -3.36
CA SER A 264 -29.85 -0.38 -2.96
C SER A 264 -30.85 0.44 -3.76
N ASN A 265 -30.51 1.67 -4.18
CA ASN A 265 -31.44 2.52 -4.93
C ASN A 265 -30.73 3.58 -5.81
N LYS A 266 -30.08 3.12 -6.89
CA LYS A 266 -29.43 4.03 -7.88
C LYS A 266 -30.39 5.09 -8.46
N PRO A 267 -31.67 4.79 -8.79
CA PRO A 267 -32.61 5.81 -9.27
C PRO A 267 -32.87 6.93 -8.26
N GLU A 268 -33.06 6.59 -6.98
CA GLU A 268 -33.27 7.58 -5.92
C GLU A 268 -32.02 8.42 -5.66
N ALA A 269 -30.83 7.82 -5.68
CA ALA A 269 -29.58 8.56 -5.60
C ALA A 269 -29.46 9.62 -6.71
N ARG A 270 -29.76 9.24 -7.96
CA ARG A 270 -29.76 10.15 -9.11
C ARG A 270 -30.81 11.26 -8.96
N LYS A 271 -31.99 10.95 -8.41
CA LYS A 271 -33.05 11.94 -8.13
C LYS A 271 -32.58 12.97 -7.11
N LEU A 272 -32.04 12.54 -5.98
CA LEU A 272 -31.54 13.44 -4.93
C LEU A 272 -30.41 14.33 -5.45
N LEU A 273 -29.47 13.76 -6.20
CA LEU A 273 -28.38 14.54 -6.76
C LEU A 273 -28.87 15.59 -7.78
N LYS A 274 -29.91 15.25 -8.56
CA LYS A 274 -30.57 16.21 -9.46
C LYS A 274 -31.21 17.36 -8.68
N GLU A 275 -31.89 17.10 -7.57
CA GLU A 275 -32.45 18.14 -6.70
C GLU A 275 -31.34 19.06 -6.15
N VAL A 276 -30.22 18.48 -5.69
CA VAL A 276 -29.06 19.25 -5.21
C VAL A 276 -28.52 20.17 -6.29
N LEU A 277 -28.35 19.67 -7.52
CA LEU A 277 -27.83 20.45 -8.64
C LEU A 277 -28.82 21.47 -9.20
N GLN A 278 -30.13 21.25 -9.06
CA GLN A 278 -31.14 22.27 -9.37
C GLN A 278 -31.02 23.47 -8.43
N GLN A 279 -30.74 23.22 -7.15
CA GLN A 279 -30.58 24.27 -6.15
C GLN A 279 -29.20 24.95 -6.25
N TYR A 280 -28.14 24.18 -6.50
CA TYR A 280 -26.76 24.67 -6.57
C TYR A 280 -26.04 24.18 -7.84
N PRO A 281 -26.35 24.74 -9.02
CA PRO A 281 -25.81 24.28 -10.31
C PRO A 281 -24.30 24.53 -10.49
N LYS A 282 -23.68 25.35 -9.63
CA LYS A 282 -22.24 25.65 -9.65
C LYS A 282 -21.46 24.92 -8.56
N TRP A 283 -22.09 24.01 -7.81
CA TRP A 283 -21.41 23.30 -6.73
C TRP A 283 -20.53 22.17 -7.29
N ALA A 284 -19.21 22.40 -7.31
CA ALA A 284 -18.24 21.49 -7.89
C ALA A 284 -18.32 20.06 -7.28
N GLU A 285 -18.52 19.95 -5.96
CA GLU A 285 -18.62 18.64 -5.29
C GLU A 285 -19.85 17.82 -5.70
N ALA A 286 -20.99 18.49 -5.91
CA ALA A 286 -22.18 17.80 -6.42
C ALA A 286 -21.94 17.28 -7.85
N TRP A 287 -21.23 18.04 -8.69
CA TRP A 287 -20.81 17.57 -10.00
C TRP A 287 -19.77 16.44 -9.91
N TYR A 288 -18.89 16.46 -8.93
CA TYR A 288 -17.94 15.37 -8.69
C TYR A 288 -18.66 14.07 -8.27
N ALA A 289 -19.71 14.18 -7.45
CA ALA A 289 -20.61 13.06 -7.16
C ALA A 289 -21.35 12.56 -8.41
N VAL A 290 -21.72 13.44 -9.35
CA VAL A 290 -22.28 12.99 -10.64
C VAL A 290 -21.27 12.15 -11.39
N ALA A 291 -20.00 12.58 -11.48
CA ALA A 291 -18.96 11.82 -12.17
C ALA A 291 -18.82 10.40 -11.62
N TYR A 292 -18.96 10.22 -10.31
CA TYR A 292 -18.98 8.89 -9.68
C TYR A 292 -20.18 8.03 -10.09
N MET A 293 -21.35 8.65 -10.25
CA MET A 293 -22.59 7.95 -10.60
C MET A 293 -22.74 7.63 -12.09
N VAL A 294 -21.89 8.22 -12.94
CA VAL A 294 -21.86 7.98 -14.38
C VAL A 294 -21.06 6.72 -14.68
N ASP A 295 -21.70 5.78 -15.37
CA ASP A 295 -21.11 4.50 -15.76
C ASP A 295 -20.23 4.65 -17.01
N ASP A 296 -20.67 5.47 -17.96
CA ASP A 296 -19.92 5.72 -19.19
C ASP A 296 -18.67 6.59 -18.93
N PRO A 297 -17.46 6.12 -19.32
CA PRO A 297 -16.23 6.83 -19.03
C PRO A 297 -16.10 8.16 -19.80
N ASP A 298 -16.70 8.27 -20.98
CA ASP A 298 -16.57 9.47 -21.82
C ASP A 298 -17.52 10.58 -21.33
N GLU A 299 -18.72 10.21 -20.89
CA GLU A 299 -19.62 11.11 -20.14
C GLU A 299 -19.01 11.52 -18.80
N ARG A 300 -18.40 10.58 -18.06
CA ARG A 300 -17.71 10.87 -16.80
C ARG A 300 -16.63 11.93 -17.00
N GLN A 301 -15.88 11.84 -18.11
CA GLN A 301 -14.86 12.83 -18.44
C GLN A 301 -15.46 14.23 -18.60
N LYS A 302 -16.55 14.36 -19.36
CA LYS A 302 -17.24 15.65 -19.55
C LYS A 302 -17.70 16.24 -18.21
N VAL A 303 -18.17 15.39 -17.29
CA VAL A 303 -18.56 15.82 -15.95
C VAL A 303 -17.35 16.26 -15.12
N LEU A 304 -16.23 15.52 -15.15
CA LEU A 304 -15.00 15.92 -14.46
C LEU A 304 -14.41 17.23 -15.00
N ASP A 305 -14.45 17.43 -16.31
CA ASP A 305 -14.06 18.69 -16.93
C ASP A 305 -14.94 19.84 -16.43
N ARG A 306 -16.24 19.59 -16.23
CA ARG A 306 -17.16 20.56 -15.63
C ARG A 306 -16.80 20.86 -14.18
N VAL A 307 -16.42 19.86 -13.38
CA VAL A 307 -15.94 20.06 -12.00
C VAL A 307 -14.74 20.99 -11.99
N LEU A 308 -13.74 20.74 -12.85
CA LEU A 308 -12.52 21.55 -12.93
C LEU A 308 -12.74 22.95 -13.52
N GLN A 309 -13.79 23.17 -14.31
CA GLN A 309 -14.21 24.52 -14.72
C GLN A 309 -14.79 25.32 -13.54
N LEU A 310 -15.49 24.66 -12.62
CA LEU A 310 -16.11 25.30 -11.46
C LEU A 310 -15.11 25.50 -10.31
N ASP A 311 -14.21 24.54 -10.12
CA ASP A 311 -13.11 24.58 -9.17
C ASP A 311 -11.84 23.96 -9.80
N PRO A 312 -10.95 24.79 -10.37
CA PRO A 312 -9.70 24.34 -10.96
C PRO A 312 -8.76 23.59 -10.00
N ASN A 313 -8.90 23.81 -8.69
CA ASN A 313 -8.05 23.21 -7.65
C ASN A 313 -8.76 22.07 -6.92
N HIS A 314 -9.88 21.58 -7.44
CA HIS A 314 -10.63 20.50 -6.82
C HIS A 314 -9.73 19.25 -6.65
N PRO A 315 -9.49 18.77 -5.42
CA PRO A 315 -8.45 17.77 -5.15
C PRO A 315 -8.75 16.43 -5.83
N GLY A 316 -9.99 15.93 -5.70
CA GLY A 316 -10.42 14.67 -6.31
C GLY A 316 -10.37 14.69 -7.84
N ALA A 317 -11.04 15.65 -8.48
CA ALA A 317 -11.05 15.79 -9.93
C ALA A 317 -9.66 16.03 -10.53
N SER A 318 -8.81 16.84 -9.88
CA SER A 318 -7.43 17.09 -10.35
C SER A 318 -6.58 15.83 -10.31
N LYS A 319 -6.73 15.01 -9.26
CA LYS A 319 -6.04 13.72 -9.13
C LYS A 319 -6.47 12.73 -10.22
N ILE A 320 -7.77 12.66 -10.53
CA ILE A 320 -8.28 11.81 -11.62
C ILE A 320 -7.74 12.31 -12.97
N ARG A 321 -7.77 13.61 -13.23
CA ARG A 321 -7.23 14.20 -14.47
C ARG A 321 -5.74 13.95 -14.62
N LEU A 322 -4.96 14.08 -13.53
CA LEU A 322 -3.53 13.78 -13.54
C LEU A 322 -3.29 12.32 -13.93
N LYS A 323 -4.01 11.39 -13.32
CA LYS A 323 -3.94 9.96 -13.65
C LYS A 323 -4.27 9.67 -15.11
N GLN A 324 -5.32 10.30 -15.65
CA GLN A 324 -5.69 10.19 -17.06
C GLN A 324 -4.63 10.79 -17.99
N THR A 325 -4.03 11.92 -17.59
CA THR A 325 -2.95 12.56 -18.35
C THR A 325 -1.71 11.66 -18.37
N MET A 326 -1.38 11.02 -17.24
CA MET A 326 -0.31 10.01 -17.18
C MET A 326 -0.63 8.81 -18.06
N GLY A 327 -1.87 8.33 -18.04
CA GLY A 327 -2.36 7.27 -18.94
C GLY A 327 -2.13 7.64 -20.39
N LYS A 328 -2.58 8.82 -20.80
CA LYS A 328 -2.41 9.32 -22.17
C LYS A 328 -0.93 9.50 -22.56
N ALA A 329 -0.12 10.11 -21.69
CA ALA A 329 1.32 10.27 -21.93
C ALA A 329 2.03 8.92 -22.07
N PHE A 330 1.62 7.92 -21.27
CA PHE A 330 2.11 6.55 -21.40
C PHE A 330 1.68 5.94 -22.74
N MET A 331 0.44 6.14 -23.19
CA MET A 331 -0.01 5.66 -24.50
C MET A 331 0.74 6.33 -25.65
N ASP A 332 0.97 7.64 -25.55
CA ASP A 332 1.75 8.42 -26.52
C ASP A 332 3.21 7.94 -26.58
N GLU A 333 3.75 7.39 -25.49
CA GLU A 333 5.07 6.73 -25.45
C GLU A 333 5.19 5.58 -26.46
N PHE A 334 4.09 4.83 -26.67
CA PHE A 334 4.04 3.70 -27.63
C PHE A 334 3.65 4.12 -29.04
N ARG A 335 3.21 5.36 -29.22
CA ARG A 335 2.83 5.90 -30.52
C ARG A 335 4.08 6.42 -31.23
N VAL A 336 4.75 5.54 -31.98
CA VAL A 336 5.92 5.92 -32.79
C VAL A 336 5.46 6.33 -34.20
N PRO A 337 6.01 7.39 -34.81
CA PRO A 337 5.79 7.70 -36.22
C PRO A 337 6.21 6.53 -37.11
N ALA A 338 5.37 6.14 -38.07
CA ALA A 338 5.58 5.00 -38.96
C ALA A 338 6.95 5.04 -39.68
N ASP A 339 7.50 6.23 -39.89
CA ASP A 339 8.73 6.46 -40.64
C ASP A 339 10.01 6.17 -39.83
N ALA A 340 9.92 6.00 -38.51
CA ALA A 340 11.08 5.90 -37.63
C ALA A 340 11.67 4.49 -37.48
N ILE A 341 11.10 3.45 -38.10
CA ILE A 341 11.47 2.06 -37.79
C ILE A 341 11.47 1.15 -39.03
N SER A 342 12.67 0.80 -39.52
CA SER A 342 12.91 -0.31 -40.46
C SER A 342 13.16 -1.63 -39.71
N VAL A 343 12.18 -2.16 -38.98
CA VAL A 343 12.41 -3.35 -38.13
C VAL A 343 11.52 -4.50 -38.54
N GLY A 344 12.14 -5.48 -39.22
CA GLY A 344 11.62 -6.83 -39.30
C GLY A 344 11.63 -7.50 -37.93
N GLY A 345 10.52 -8.12 -37.55
CA GLY A 345 10.35 -8.84 -36.30
C GLY A 345 8.92 -9.37 -36.23
N ASN A 346 8.73 -10.56 -35.66
CA ASN A 346 7.39 -11.12 -35.46
C ASN A 346 6.82 -10.56 -34.15
N VAL A 347 5.58 -10.02 -34.18
CA VAL A 347 4.89 -9.46 -33.00
C VAL A 347 4.91 -10.44 -31.82
N ASN A 348 4.65 -11.72 -32.06
CA ASN A 348 4.63 -12.75 -31.01
C ASN A 348 5.99 -12.91 -30.34
N THR A 349 7.08 -12.84 -31.11
CA THR A 349 8.44 -12.93 -30.55
C THR A 349 8.80 -11.71 -29.71
N LEU A 350 8.38 -10.52 -30.15
CA LEU A 350 8.60 -9.27 -29.41
C LEU A 350 7.76 -9.22 -28.12
N GLN A 351 6.51 -9.70 -28.16
CA GLN A 351 5.67 -9.85 -26.99
C GLN A 351 6.28 -10.80 -25.96
N GLN A 352 6.78 -11.96 -26.40
CA GLN A 352 7.41 -12.93 -25.50
C GLN A 352 8.68 -12.35 -24.86
N GLN A 353 9.54 -11.71 -25.64
CA GLN A 353 10.73 -11.03 -25.13
C GLN A 353 10.38 -9.90 -24.15
N ALA A 354 9.31 -9.15 -24.41
CA ALA A 354 8.82 -8.14 -23.49
C ALA A 354 8.36 -8.76 -22.16
N ALA A 355 7.57 -9.85 -22.22
CA ALA A 355 7.09 -10.54 -21.04
C ALA A 355 8.25 -11.08 -20.18
N ASP A 356 9.27 -11.65 -20.80
CA ASP A 356 10.45 -12.15 -20.10
C ASP A 356 11.28 -11.01 -19.49
N ALA A 357 11.42 -9.89 -20.20
CA ALA A 357 12.06 -8.69 -19.67
C ALA A 357 11.30 -8.10 -18.47
N ILE A 358 9.95 -8.11 -18.48
CA ILE A 358 9.12 -7.69 -17.35
C ILE A 358 9.36 -8.60 -16.14
N LYS A 359 9.37 -9.93 -16.34
CA LYS A 359 9.65 -10.90 -15.26
C LYS A 359 11.05 -10.72 -14.67
N ALA A 360 12.03 -10.36 -15.50
CA ALA A 360 13.39 -10.08 -15.09
C ALA A 360 13.55 -8.67 -14.44
N GLY A 361 12.51 -7.85 -14.39
CA GLY A 361 12.57 -6.49 -13.88
C GLY A 361 13.23 -5.48 -14.81
N ASN A 362 13.51 -5.85 -16.07
CA ASN A 362 14.12 -4.97 -17.07
C ASN A 362 13.04 -4.20 -17.84
N SER A 363 12.47 -3.17 -17.21
CA SER A 363 11.39 -2.37 -17.79
C SER A 363 11.81 -1.60 -19.05
N ALA A 364 13.08 -1.21 -19.17
CA ALA A 364 13.59 -0.48 -20.34
C ALA A 364 13.57 -1.35 -21.60
N GLN A 365 14.07 -2.59 -21.49
CA GLN A 365 14.03 -3.54 -22.59
C GLN A 365 12.58 -3.93 -22.94
N ALA A 366 11.74 -4.17 -21.95
CA ALA A 366 10.34 -4.49 -22.18
C ALA A 366 9.59 -3.38 -22.94
N ARG A 367 9.80 -2.11 -22.57
CA ARG A 367 9.25 -0.95 -23.30
C ARG A 367 9.72 -0.92 -24.75
N LEU A 368 11.01 -1.14 -25.01
CA LEU A 368 11.54 -1.16 -26.37
C LEU A 368 10.86 -2.23 -27.22
N MET A 369 10.70 -3.45 -26.69
CA MET A 369 10.07 -4.56 -27.40
C MET A 369 8.58 -4.31 -27.65
N LEU A 370 7.87 -3.80 -26.65
CA LEU A 370 6.45 -3.45 -26.78
C LEU A 370 6.21 -2.30 -27.76
N ARG A 371 7.05 -1.27 -27.75
CA ARG A 371 6.97 -0.19 -28.75
C ARG A 371 7.08 -0.75 -30.17
N ARG A 372 8.03 -1.65 -30.41
CA ARG A 372 8.19 -2.31 -31.72
C ARG A 372 6.97 -3.16 -32.07
N ALA A 373 6.49 -3.98 -31.13
CA ALA A 373 5.32 -4.84 -31.33
C ALA A 373 4.05 -4.03 -31.66
N ILE A 374 3.78 -2.97 -30.90
CA ILE A 374 2.64 -2.06 -31.12
C ILE A 374 2.78 -1.29 -32.44
N THR A 375 4.01 -0.96 -32.86
CA THR A 375 4.22 -0.30 -34.15
C THR A 375 3.90 -1.23 -35.32
N ILE A 376 4.26 -2.51 -35.22
CA ILE A 376 3.99 -3.52 -36.26
C ILE A 376 2.49 -3.83 -36.34
N ASP A 377 1.85 -4.04 -35.19
CA ASP A 377 0.42 -4.30 -35.10
C ASP A 377 -0.22 -3.49 -33.96
N PRO A 378 -0.71 -2.27 -34.27
CA PRO A 378 -1.37 -1.40 -33.27
C PRO A 378 -2.67 -1.98 -32.72
N ASN A 379 -3.28 -2.94 -33.43
CA ASN A 379 -4.55 -3.55 -33.08
C ASN A 379 -4.38 -4.91 -32.39
N ASN A 380 -3.17 -5.24 -31.94
CA ASN A 380 -2.92 -6.46 -31.21
C ASN A 380 -3.26 -6.31 -29.72
N ALA A 381 -4.38 -6.91 -29.30
CA ALA A 381 -4.85 -6.84 -27.92
C ALA A 381 -3.88 -7.49 -26.91
N ASP A 382 -3.22 -8.59 -27.26
CA ASP A 382 -2.22 -9.26 -26.41
C ASP A 382 -1.03 -8.33 -26.12
N THR A 383 -0.58 -7.55 -27.12
CA THR A 383 0.54 -6.62 -26.92
C THR A 383 0.19 -5.54 -25.90
N TRP A 384 -1.01 -4.97 -26.03
CA TRP A 384 -1.52 -3.99 -25.06
C TRP A 384 -1.72 -4.62 -23.68
N PHE A 385 -2.19 -5.86 -23.61
CA PHE A 385 -2.29 -6.60 -22.36
C PHE A 385 -0.92 -6.76 -21.67
N VAL A 386 0.12 -7.17 -22.41
CA VAL A 386 1.49 -7.26 -21.88
C VAL A 386 2.02 -5.89 -21.43
N ALA A 387 1.73 -4.83 -22.19
CA ALA A 387 2.12 -3.46 -21.82
C ALA A 387 1.49 -2.99 -20.50
N SER A 388 0.30 -3.50 -20.15
CA SER A 388 -0.39 -3.18 -18.89
C SER A 388 0.43 -3.56 -17.64
N PHE A 389 1.38 -4.51 -17.75
CA PHE A 389 2.26 -4.93 -16.66
C PHE A 389 3.47 -4.02 -16.44
N LEU A 390 3.72 -3.05 -17.33
CA LEU A 390 4.82 -2.08 -17.17
C LEU A 390 4.52 -0.99 -16.13
N THR A 391 3.27 -0.88 -15.71
CA THR A 391 2.82 0.11 -14.72
C THR A 391 2.13 -0.59 -13.56
N ASN A 392 2.33 -0.04 -12.37
CA ASN A 392 1.61 -0.39 -11.15
C ASN A 392 0.52 0.63 -10.82
N ASP A 393 0.44 1.74 -11.55
CA ASP A 393 -0.65 2.71 -11.38
C ASP A 393 -1.93 2.14 -11.99
N SER A 394 -2.97 1.99 -11.17
CA SER A 394 -4.22 1.36 -11.58
C SER A 394 -4.94 2.13 -12.68
N ALA A 395 -4.83 3.46 -12.72
CA ALA A 395 -5.50 4.27 -13.73
C ALA A 395 -4.76 4.26 -15.06
N VAL A 396 -3.42 4.28 -15.04
CA VAL A 396 -2.62 4.08 -16.26
C VAL A 396 -2.88 2.68 -16.82
N ARG A 397 -2.87 1.66 -15.95
CA ARG A 397 -3.19 0.27 -16.33
C ARG A 397 -4.59 0.16 -16.93
N HIS A 398 -5.57 0.83 -16.33
CA HIS A 398 -6.95 0.82 -16.82
C HIS A 398 -7.05 1.37 -18.25
N GLU A 399 -6.36 2.46 -18.58
CA GLU A 399 -6.40 3.00 -19.94
C GLU A 399 -5.74 2.06 -20.97
N ILE A 400 -4.64 1.41 -20.60
CA ILE A 400 -3.97 0.42 -21.46
C ILE A 400 -4.90 -0.77 -21.73
N LEU A 401 -5.55 -1.31 -20.70
CA LEU A 401 -6.47 -2.42 -20.84
C LEU A 401 -7.74 -2.01 -21.60
N ARG A 402 -8.19 -0.76 -21.47
CA ARG A 402 -9.26 -0.20 -22.31
C ARG A 402 -8.86 -0.22 -23.78
N GLN A 403 -7.61 0.14 -24.10
CA GLN A 403 -7.11 0.03 -25.47
C GLN A 403 -7.08 -1.42 -25.96
N ALA A 404 -6.62 -2.36 -25.12
CA ALA A 404 -6.66 -3.79 -25.45
C ALA A 404 -8.09 -4.29 -25.76
N LEU A 405 -9.10 -3.88 -24.98
CA LEU A 405 -10.52 -4.23 -25.24
C LEU A 405 -11.09 -3.56 -26.49
N LYS A 406 -10.60 -2.37 -26.88
CA LYS A 406 -10.98 -1.76 -28.16
C LYS A 406 -10.45 -2.57 -29.34
N CYS A 407 -9.26 -3.16 -29.19
CA CYS A 407 -8.66 -4.03 -30.19
C CYS A 407 -9.36 -5.39 -30.28
N ASP A 408 -9.61 -6.03 -29.14
CA ASP A 408 -10.39 -7.27 -29.04
C ASP A 408 -11.34 -7.24 -27.83
N PRO A 409 -12.64 -6.98 -28.06
CA PRO A 409 -13.64 -6.97 -27.01
C PRO A 409 -13.86 -8.34 -26.35
N ALA A 410 -13.54 -9.45 -27.02
CA ALA A 410 -13.77 -10.81 -26.53
C ALA A 410 -12.58 -11.38 -25.74
N HIS A 411 -11.50 -10.60 -25.55
CA HIS A 411 -10.29 -11.06 -24.91
C HIS A 411 -10.49 -11.34 -23.41
N GLU A 412 -10.64 -12.62 -23.04
CA GLU A 412 -11.01 -13.06 -21.67
C GLU A 412 -10.05 -12.55 -20.58
N MET A 413 -8.73 -12.68 -20.78
CA MET A 413 -7.74 -12.22 -19.78
C MET A 413 -7.79 -10.71 -19.56
N VAL A 414 -7.99 -9.93 -20.62
CA VAL A 414 -8.12 -8.48 -20.54
C VAL A 414 -9.41 -8.12 -19.81
N GLN A 415 -10.55 -8.75 -20.13
CA GLN A 415 -11.80 -8.54 -19.40
C GLN A 415 -11.66 -8.84 -17.91
N GLN A 416 -11.01 -9.95 -17.55
CA GLN A 416 -10.78 -10.32 -16.16
C GLN A 416 -9.87 -9.32 -15.44
N ALA A 417 -8.80 -8.88 -16.09
CA ALA A 417 -7.87 -7.89 -15.52
C ALA A 417 -8.52 -6.51 -15.39
N PHE A 418 -9.30 -6.10 -16.40
CA PHE A 418 -10.02 -4.84 -16.43
C PHE A 418 -11.09 -4.80 -15.34
N GLY A 419 -11.89 -5.86 -15.20
CA GLY A 419 -12.92 -5.98 -14.16
C GLY A 419 -12.37 -5.97 -12.73
N LYS A 420 -11.11 -6.40 -12.51
CA LYS A 420 -10.43 -6.28 -11.21
C LYS A 420 -9.96 -4.86 -10.89
N LEU A 421 -9.84 -3.99 -11.89
CA LEU A 421 -9.41 -2.60 -11.73
C LEU A 421 -10.58 -1.62 -11.69
N ASP A 422 -11.74 -1.99 -12.25
CA ASP A 422 -12.95 -1.16 -12.31
C ASP A 422 -13.69 -1.03 -10.96
N ASP A 423 -12.95 -1.11 -9.85
CA ASP A 423 -13.47 -0.66 -8.56
C ASP A 423 -13.53 0.87 -8.60
N LYS A 424 -14.71 1.41 -8.93
CA LYS A 424 -15.02 2.85 -8.85
C LYS A 424 -14.58 3.49 -7.53
N GLU A 425 -14.53 2.71 -6.45
CA GLU A 425 -14.01 3.10 -5.14
C GLU A 425 -12.52 3.51 -5.17
N GLN A 426 -11.71 2.89 -6.04
CA GLN A 426 -10.30 3.27 -6.22
C GLN A 426 -10.13 4.56 -7.04
N LEU A 427 -11.10 4.87 -7.92
CA LEU A 427 -11.06 6.07 -8.76
C LEU A 427 -11.50 7.32 -7.97
N PHE A 428 -12.42 7.15 -7.02
CA PHE A 428 -12.97 8.22 -6.19
C PHE A 428 -12.76 7.97 -4.68
N PRO A 429 -11.52 7.79 -4.21
CA PRO A 429 -11.25 7.41 -2.81
C PRO A 429 -11.67 8.50 -1.81
N ASP A 430 -11.76 9.74 -2.27
CA ASP A 430 -12.01 10.90 -1.40
C ASP A 430 -13.51 11.09 -1.11
N LEU A 431 -14.41 10.38 -1.81
CA LEU A 431 -15.88 10.38 -1.58
C LEU A 431 -16.30 9.77 -0.24
N ASP A 432 -15.37 9.20 0.53
CA ASP A 432 -15.60 8.71 1.88
C ASP A 432 -15.07 9.65 2.96
N SER A 433 -14.23 10.61 2.58
CA SER A 433 -13.71 11.60 3.50
C SER A 433 -14.72 12.74 3.61
N PRO A 434 -15.27 13.08 4.79
CA PRO A 434 -16.19 14.21 4.95
C PRO A 434 -15.48 15.56 4.81
N THR A 435 -14.63 15.72 3.79
CA THR A 435 -13.95 16.97 3.47
C THR A 435 -14.93 18.05 3.01
N TRP A 436 -16.16 17.66 2.61
CA TRP A 436 -17.29 18.56 2.37
C TRP A 436 -18.17 18.83 3.61
N GLU A 437 -18.00 18.11 4.73
CA GLU A 437 -18.64 18.53 5.99
C GLU A 437 -18.05 19.87 6.41
N PRO A 438 -18.87 20.81 6.93
CA PRO A 438 -18.32 22.01 7.53
C PRO A 438 -17.37 21.58 8.64
N ARG A 439 -16.09 21.98 8.55
CA ARG A 439 -15.25 22.02 9.75
C ARG A 439 -15.97 22.97 10.71
N GLN A 440 -16.51 22.42 11.80
CA GLN A 440 -17.11 23.22 12.86
C GLN A 440 -16.08 24.15 13.49
#